data_AF-A0A963LVY7-F1
#
_entry.id   AF-A0A963LVY7-F1
#
_cell.length_a   1.000
_cell.length_b   1.000
_cell.length_c   1.000
_cell.angle_alpha   90.00
_cell.angle_beta   90.00
_cell.angle_gamma   90.00
#
_symmetry.space_group_name_H-M   'P 1'
#
loop_
_entity.id
_entity.type
_entity.pdbx_description
1 polymer ?
#
loop_
_entity_poly.entity_id
_entity_poly.type
_entity_poly.pdbx_seq_one_letter_code
_entity_poly.pdbx_strand_id
1 'polypeptide(L)'
;MQDVSVVQKMLEPLFPGLMGVRLTELAPDLVRAEMEVRPDLCTAGGILHGGAYMAFADTLGAVGTVINLAAGKRTTTTDSSTKFMAGARLGTVVTGESTA
;
A
#
# COMPACT_ATOMS: atom_id res chain seq x y z
N MET A 1 13.19 -10.13 -11.30
CA MET A 1 11.88 -9.52 -11.00
C MET A 1 11.20 -10.43 -10.00
N GLN A 2 10.86 -9.95 -8.80
CA GLN A 2 10.11 -10.79 -7.86
C GLN A 2 8.69 -10.93 -8.36
N ASP A 3 8.10 -12.11 -8.17
CA ASP A 3 6.76 -12.42 -8.63
C ASP A 3 5.73 -11.68 -7.76
N VAL A 4 4.98 -10.77 -8.38
CA VAL A 4 3.90 -10.01 -7.74
C VAL A 4 2.94 -10.94 -6.99
N SER A 5 2.63 -12.11 -7.54
CA SER A 5 1.69 -13.05 -6.94
C SER A 5 2.20 -13.67 -5.64
N VAL A 6 3.53 -13.81 -5.47
CA VAL A 6 4.13 -14.30 -4.22
C VAL A 6 4.00 -13.25 -3.13
N VAL A 7 4.33 -11.99 -3.43
CA VAL A 7 4.20 -10.89 -2.46
C VAL A 7 2.74 -10.61 -2.12
N GLN A 8 1.86 -10.65 -3.12
CA GLN A 8 0.42 -10.48 -2.91
C GLN A 8 -0.12 -11.50 -1.90
N LYS A 9 0.22 -12.79 -2.04
CA LYS A 9 -0.20 -13.85 -1.09
C LYS A 9 0.30 -13.63 0.32
N MET A 10 1.48 -13.01 0.49
CA MET A 10 1.99 -12.67 1.82
C MET A 10 1.19 -11.53 2.47
N LEU A 11 0.64 -10.61 1.67
CA LEU A 11 -0.16 -9.47 2.16
C LEU A 11 -1.62 -9.84 2.47
N GLU A 12 -2.20 -10.82 1.78
CA GLU A 12 -3.60 -11.28 1.92
C GLU A 12 -4.07 -11.47 3.37
N PRO A 13 -3.34 -12.18 4.26
CA PRO A 13 -3.78 -12.37 5.65
C PRO A 13 -3.46 -11.20 6.58
N LEU A 14 -2.81 -10.14 6.07
CA LEU A 14 -2.34 -9.00 6.86
C LEU A 14 -3.23 -7.77 6.65
N PHE A 15 -2.90 -6.68 7.34
CA PHE A 15 -3.66 -5.43 7.25
C PHE A 15 -3.82 -4.89 5.81
N PRO A 16 -2.81 -4.91 4.93
CA PRO A 16 -2.99 -4.50 3.53
C PRO A 16 -3.95 -5.39 2.75
N GLY A 17 -3.95 -6.70 3.03
CA GLY A 17 -4.92 -7.65 2.49
C GLY A 17 -6.36 -7.32 2.95
N LEU A 18 -6.55 -7.02 4.24
CA LEU A 18 -7.84 -6.55 4.77
C LEU A 18 -8.31 -5.25 4.09
N MET A 19 -7.39 -4.34 3.82
CA MET A 19 -7.67 -3.11 3.08
C MET A 19 -7.97 -3.37 1.59
N GLY A 20 -7.61 -4.53 1.05
CA GLY A 20 -7.81 -4.87 -0.36
C GLY A 20 -6.76 -4.27 -1.29
N VAL A 21 -5.54 -4.06 -0.79
CA VAL A 21 -4.40 -3.63 -1.59
C VAL A 21 -4.04 -4.70 -2.61
N ARG A 22 -3.96 -4.33 -3.88
CA ARG A 22 -3.53 -5.18 -4.99
C ARG A 22 -2.27 -4.63 -5.62
N LEU A 23 -1.18 -5.38 -5.54
CA LEU A 23 0.07 -5.05 -6.21
C LEU A 23 -0.10 -5.26 -7.72
N THR A 24 0.31 -4.28 -8.51
CA THR A 24 0.22 -4.29 -9.98
C THR A 24 1.60 -4.37 -10.64
N GLU A 25 2.64 -3.90 -9.97
CA GLU A 25 4.02 -3.95 -10.47
C GLU A 25 5.02 -4.02 -9.31
N LEU A 26 6.08 -4.82 -9.50
CA LEU A 26 7.23 -4.90 -8.59
C LEU A 26 8.55 -4.93 -9.37
N ALA A 27 9.38 -3.94 -9.12
CA ALA A 27 10.77 -3.86 -9.55
C ALA A 27 11.63 -3.31 -8.39
N PRO A 28 12.97 -3.46 -8.43
CA PRO A 28 13.84 -2.98 -7.36
C PRO A 28 13.67 -1.48 -7.05
N ASP A 29 13.31 -0.68 -8.04
CA ASP A 29 13.15 0.77 -7.98
C ASP A 29 11.69 1.24 -8.03
N LEU A 30 10.71 0.32 -8.11
CA LEU A 30 9.32 0.66 -8.34
C LEU A 30 8.34 -0.37 -7.75
N VAL A 31 7.38 0.11 -6.97
CA VAL A 31 6.22 -0.65 -6.52
C VAL A 31 4.96 0.10 -6.93
N ARG A 32 4.05 -0.56 -7.65
CA ARG A 32 2.71 -0.02 -7.95
C ARG A 32 1.62 -0.89 -7.35
N ALA A 33 0.55 -0.24 -6.91
CA ALA A 33 -0.61 -0.92 -6.38
C ALA A 33 -1.89 -0.12 -6.59
N GLU A 34 -3.01 -0.79 -6.39
CA GLU A 34 -4.34 -0.19 -6.37
C GLU A 34 -5.14 -0.65 -5.16
N MET A 35 -6.11 0.16 -4.74
CA MET A 35 -7.04 -0.15 -3.66
C MET A 35 -8.40 0.47 -3.94
N GLU A 36 -9.45 -0.34 -3.89
CA GLU A 36 -10.82 0.14 -4.00
C GLU A 36 -11.24 0.86 -2.72
N VAL A 37 -11.83 2.05 -2.85
CA VAL A 37 -12.40 2.81 -1.74
C VAL A 37 -13.75 2.20 -1.38
N ARG A 38 -13.75 1.35 -0.36
CA ARG A 38 -14.95 0.68 0.19
C ARG A 38 -15.52 1.41 1.41
N PRO A 39 -16.80 1.18 1.80
CA PRO A 39 -17.42 1.87 2.94
C PRO A 39 -16.66 1.73 4.27
N ASP A 40 -16.07 0.56 4.52
CA ASP A 40 -15.28 0.23 5.72
C ASP A 40 -13.91 0.92 5.80
N LEU A 41 -13.47 1.53 4.68
CA LEU A 41 -12.22 2.31 4.61
C LEU A 41 -12.47 3.82 4.66
N CYS A 42 -13.73 4.25 4.67
CA CYS A 42 -14.11 5.66 4.60
C CYS A 42 -14.21 6.31 5.99
N THR A 43 -13.98 7.62 6.03
CA THR A 43 -14.49 8.49 7.10
C THR A 43 -15.91 8.97 6.79
N ALA A 44 -16.49 9.78 7.68
CA ALA A 44 -17.79 10.40 7.47
C ALA A 44 -17.85 11.14 6.12
N GLY A 45 -18.97 10.98 5.41
CA GLY A 45 -19.17 11.60 4.08
C GLY A 45 -18.66 10.76 2.90
N GLY A 46 -18.26 9.50 3.12
CA GLY A 46 -17.91 8.59 2.02
C GLY A 46 -16.61 8.98 1.32
N ILE A 47 -15.65 9.50 2.07
CA ILE A 47 -14.30 9.84 1.62
C ILE A 47 -13.32 8.87 2.27
N LEU A 48 -12.31 8.40 1.55
CA LEU A 48 -11.29 7.51 2.08
C LEU A 48 -10.67 8.08 3.37
N HIS A 49 -10.58 7.26 4.42
CA HIS A 49 -10.08 7.69 5.71
C HIS A 49 -8.58 8.04 5.64
N GLY A 50 -8.15 9.07 6.37
CA GLY A 50 -6.74 9.49 6.39
C GLY A 50 -5.77 8.37 6.72
N GLY A 51 -6.10 7.54 7.71
CA GLY A 51 -5.33 6.36 8.07
C GLY A 51 -5.26 5.29 6.97
N ALA A 52 -6.27 5.18 6.09
CA ALA A 52 -6.24 4.25 4.97
C ALA A 52 -5.29 4.74 3.86
N TYR A 53 -5.23 6.04 3.58
CA TYR A 53 -4.20 6.59 2.69
C TYR A 53 -2.79 6.32 3.23
N MET A 54 -2.57 6.62 4.50
CA MET A 54 -1.26 6.48 5.15
C MET A 54 -0.81 5.02 5.14
N ALA A 55 -1.69 4.10 5.54
CA ALA A 55 -1.38 2.67 5.55
C ALA A 55 -1.14 2.12 4.14
N PHE A 56 -1.89 2.58 3.14
CA PHE A 56 -1.65 2.22 1.75
C PHE A 56 -0.25 2.67 1.31
N ALA A 57 0.10 3.94 1.51
CA ALA A 57 1.42 4.47 1.16
C ALA A 57 2.58 3.78 1.92
N ASP A 58 2.44 3.58 3.23
CA ASP A 58 3.42 2.87 4.06
C ASP A 58 3.63 1.42 3.60
N THR A 59 2.54 0.73 3.23
CA THR A 59 2.63 -0.63 2.68
C THR A 59 3.51 -0.68 1.44
N LEU A 60 3.34 0.25 0.48
CA LEU A 60 4.12 0.24 -0.76
C LEU A 60 5.61 0.48 -0.48
N GLY A 61 5.93 1.43 0.41
CA GLY A 61 7.31 1.68 0.82
C GLY A 61 7.94 0.50 1.56
N ALA A 62 7.18 -0.15 2.46
CA ALA A 62 7.62 -1.34 3.17
C ALA A 62 7.86 -2.53 2.22
N VAL A 63 6.97 -2.76 1.25
CA VAL A 63 7.15 -3.77 0.21
C VAL A 63 8.41 -3.48 -0.60
N GLY A 64 8.60 -2.24 -1.08
CA GLY A 64 9.79 -1.83 -1.82
C GLY A 64 11.08 -2.05 -1.02
N THR A 65 11.05 -1.81 0.30
CA THR A 65 12.17 -2.09 1.18
C THR A 65 12.43 -3.60 1.30
N VAL A 66 11.39 -4.39 1.58
CA VAL A 66 11.50 -5.84 1.83
C VAL A 66 12.06 -6.58 0.62
N ILE A 67 11.62 -6.25 -0.60
CA ILE A 67 12.12 -6.92 -1.81
C ILE A 67 13.60 -6.64 -2.09
N ASN A 68 14.16 -5.57 -1.51
CA ASN A 68 15.56 -5.17 -1.62
C ASN A 68 16.42 -5.60 -0.42
N LEU A 69 15.85 -6.24 0.61
CA LEU A 69 16.62 -6.68 1.77
C LEU A 69 17.55 -7.86 1.44
N ALA A 70 18.78 -7.79 1.95
CA ALA A 70 19.67 -8.94 1.98
C ALA A 70 19.14 -10.04 2.93
N ALA A 71 19.49 -11.29 2.64
CA ALA A 71 19.09 -12.43 3.46
C ALA A 71 19.44 -12.24 4.95
N GLY A 72 18.48 -12.53 5.83
CA GLY A 72 18.63 -12.39 7.28
C GLY A 72 18.51 -10.95 7.82
N LYS A 73 18.29 -9.95 6.96
CA LYS A 73 18.00 -8.58 7.40
C LYS A 73 16.50 -8.39 7.65
N ARG A 74 16.18 -7.38 8.47
CA ARG A 74 14.83 -6.95 8.80
C ARG A 74 14.75 -5.43 8.66
N THR A 75 13.52 -4.93 8.56
CA THR A 75 13.24 -3.51 8.50
C THR A 75 12.09 -3.16 9.44
N THR A 76 11.98 -1.89 9.78
CA THR A 76 10.82 -1.28 10.42
C THR A 76 10.67 0.13 9.88
N THR A 77 9.44 0.56 9.58
CA THR A 77 9.18 1.98 9.34
C THR A 77 9.47 2.74 10.64
N THR A 78 10.34 3.75 10.59
CA THR A 78 10.57 4.66 11.73
C THR A 78 9.64 5.85 11.67
N ASP A 79 9.44 6.38 10.46
CA ASP A 79 8.67 7.58 10.20
C ASP A 79 7.96 7.46 8.84
N SER A 80 6.74 7.96 8.77
CA SER A 80 6.00 8.15 7.53
C SER A 80 5.15 9.41 7.67
N SER A 81 5.15 10.25 6.63
CA SER A 81 4.38 11.50 6.64
C SER A 81 3.53 11.59 5.38
N THR A 82 2.31 12.11 5.53
CA THR A 82 1.36 12.23 4.43
C THR A 82 0.79 13.64 4.40
N LYS A 83 0.66 14.19 3.20
CA LYS A 83 -0.01 15.47 2.94
C LYS A 83 -1.26 15.20 2.12
N PHE A 84 -2.43 15.53 2.67
CA PHE A 84 -3.71 15.29 2.02
C PHE A 84 -4.04 16.45 1.09
N MET A 85 -3.98 16.21 -0.22
CA MET A 85 -4.24 17.22 -1.25
C MET A 85 -5.69 17.20 -1.77
N ALA A 86 -6.29 16.01 -1.84
CA ALA A 86 -7.66 15.81 -2.31
C ALA A 86 -8.27 14.54 -1.68
N GLY A 87 -9.59 14.49 -1.58
CA GLY A 87 -10.32 13.32 -1.11
C GLY A 87 -10.70 12.37 -2.25
N ALA A 88 -10.63 11.06 -1.99
CA ALA A 88 -11.07 9.98 -2.87
C ALA A 88 -12.44 9.50 -2.39
N ARG A 89 -13.41 9.43 -3.30
CA ARG A 89 -14.80 9.11 -2.97
C ARG A 89 -15.01 7.61 -2.91
N LEU A 90 -15.98 7.18 -2.11
CA LEU A 90 -16.51 5.81 -2.10
C LEU A 90 -16.77 5.30 -3.54
N GLY A 91 -16.36 4.06 -3.81
CA GLY A 91 -16.50 3.41 -5.11
C GLY A 91 -15.44 3.81 -6.14
N THR A 92 -14.52 4.70 -5.81
CA THR A 92 -13.34 4.98 -6.65
C THR A 92 -12.21 3.99 -6.36
N VAL A 93 -11.21 3.95 -7.23
CA VAL A 93 -9.96 3.23 -7.00
C VAL A 93 -8.85 4.26 -6.80
N VAL A 94 -8.07 4.10 -5.73
CA VAL A 94 -6.82 4.84 -5.57
C VAL A 94 -5.67 3.99 -6.08
N THR A 95 -4.74 4.62 -6.79
CA THR A 95 -3.49 4.00 -7.24
C THR A 95 -2.32 4.62 -6.49
N GLY A 96 -1.30 3.82 -6.19
CA GLY A 96 -0.11 4.25 -5.49
C GLY A 96 1.15 3.82 -6.22
N GLU A 97 2.19 4.63 -6.09
CA GLU A 97 3.54 4.34 -6.58
C GLU A 97 4.54 4.66 -5.46
N SER A 98 5.48 3.74 -5.24
CA SER A 98 6.66 3.96 -4.39
C SER A 98 7.91 3.71 -5.20
N THR A 99 8.84 4.66 -5.16
CA THR A 99 10.13 4.61 -5.85
C THR A 99 11.27 4.64 -4.84
N ALA A 100 12.42 4.06 -5.20
CA ALA A 100 13.64 4.05 -4.38
C ALA A 100 14.50 5.31 -4.52
#